data_AF-A0A822GHB4-F1
#
_entry.id   AF-A0A822GHB4-F1
#
_cell.length_a   1.000
_cell.length_b   1.000
_cell.length_c   1.000
_cell.angle_alpha   90.00
_cell.angle_beta   90.00
_cell.angle_gamma   90.00
#
_symmetry.space_group_name_H-M   'P 1'
#
loop_
_entity.id
_entity.type
_entity.pdbx_description
1 polymer ?
#
loop_
_entity_poly.entity_id
_entity_poly.type
_entity_poly.pdbx_seq_one_letter_code
_entity_poly.pdbx_strand_id
1 'polypeptide(L)'
;SVMDVDVGQGASSSITTTTNENISTQMQEVYDDMQYLSNDGTFIWKITNFHEKMMDAQYERQTWIDSPPFYSSSNGYKMRARLYLNGDGNARHTHMSLFFVLMRGRNDAILKFPFNYTVAFCLYDQTPPQRHIIDFFQPDTRSSSFQRPRSEMNIANGIPEFFPLMMMQQEGNPYVRDDTMFIKIMIDFGDMPKTSLLYALSLNHGLPTNVQRVMIKEAERAALQQPYETNIYENKVGCEESAM
;
A
#
# COMPACT_ATOMS: atom_id res chain seq x y z
N SER A 1 16.38 -6.59 74.43
CA SER A 1 15.64 -7.22 73.33
C SER A 1 15.32 -6.11 72.34
N VAL A 2 16.07 -6.03 71.24
CA VAL A 2 15.86 -5.02 70.19
C VAL A 2 15.03 -5.73 69.12
N MET A 3 13.87 -5.18 68.77
CA MET A 3 13.07 -5.66 67.65
C MET A 3 13.50 -4.91 66.38
N ASP A 4 13.86 -5.67 65.35
CA ASP A 4 14.05 -5.21 63.98
C ASP A 4 12.72 -4.76 63.37
N VAL A 5 12.75 -3.65 62.62
CA VAL A 5 11.67 -3.24 61.70
C VAL A 5 12.25 -3.34 60.29
N ASP A 6 11.82 -4.37 59.56
CA ASP A 6 12.13 -4.58 58.16
C ASP A 6 11.22 -3.67 57.30
N VAL A 7 11.83 -2.74 56.54
CA VAL A 7 11.13 -1.76 55.71
C VAL A 7 11.05 -2.28 54.28
N GLY A 8 9.84 -2.65 53.86
CA GLY A 8 9.54 -3.11 52.51
C GLY A 8 9.86 -2.05 51.43
N GLN A 9 10.89 -2.32 50.63
CA GLN A 9 11.25 -1.50 49.45
C GLN A 9 10.92 -2.18 48.09
N GLY A 10 10.26 -3.34 48.07
CA GLY A 10 10.04 -4.12 46.84
C GLY A 10 8.84 -3.74 45.96
N ALA A 11 7.88 -2.94 46.45
CA ALA A 11 6.59 -2.73 45.76
C ALA A 11 6.54 -1.46 44.89
N SER A 12 7.37 -0.45 45.17
CA SER A 12 7.25 0.85 44.48
C SER A 12 7.93 0.86 43.11
N SER A 13 9.00 0.09 42.92
CA SER A 13 9.72 0.01 41.64
C SER A 13 8.92 -0.76 40.58
N SER A 14 8.28 -1.86 40.95
CA SER A 14 7.47 -2.72 40.09
C SER A 14 6.20 -2.02 39.58
N ILE A 15 5.49 -1.29 40.45
CA ILE A 15 4.30 -0.50 40.06
C ILE A 15 4.68 0.62 39.08
N THR A 16 5.81 1.30 39.29
CA THR A 16 6.25 2.41 38.43
C THR A 16 6.65 1.91 37.03
N THR A 17 7.32 0.76 36.95
CA THR A 17 7.68 0.13 35.66
C THR A 17 6.44 -0.29 34.87
N THR A 18 5.47 -0.96 35.50
CA THR A 18 4.22 -1.37 34.84
C THR A 18 3.38 -0.17 34.37
N THR A 19 3.39 0.93 35.12
CA THR A 19 2.65 2.15 34.73
C THR A 19 3.30 2.83 33.52
N ASN A 20 4.63 2.88 33.46
CA ASN A 20 5.36 3.45 32.33
C ASN A 20 5.25 2.60 31.05
N GLU A 21 5.29 1.28 31.19
CA GLU A 21 5.03 0.35 30.07
C GLU A 21 3.63 0.57 29.49
N ASN A 22 2.60 0.64 30.34
CA ASN A 22 1.22 0.88 29.91
C ASN A 22 1.02 2.23 29.20
N ILE A 23 1.66 3.30 29.67
CA ILE A 23 1.61 4.63 29.01
C ILE A 23 2.29 4.56 27.64
N SER A 24 3.43 3.88 27.55
CA SER A 24 4.15 3.72 26.29
C SER A 24 3.34 2.95 25.24
N THR A 25 2.65 1.88 25.65
CA THR A 25 1.76 1.11 24.80
C THR A 25 0.57 1.94 24.33
N GLN A 26 -0.08 2.69 25.23
CA GLN A 26 -1.20 3.57 24.86
C GLN A 26 -0.77 4.71 23.92
N MET A 27 0.40 5.31 24.16
CA MET A 27 0.95 6.34 23.29
C MET A 27 1.29 5.80 21.91
N GLN A 28 1.82 4.57 21.84
CA GLN A 28 2.11 3.88 20.58
C GLN A 28 0.80 3.55 19.83
N GLU A 29 -0.23 3.05 20.52
CA GLU A 29 -1.55 2.82 19.94
C GLU A 29 -2.17 4.10 19.39
N VAL A 30 -2.07 5.23 20.10
CA VAL A 30 -2.54 6.54 19.63
C VAL A 30 -1.74 7.03 18.42
N TYR A 31 -0.43 6.78 18.39
CA TYR A 31 0.45 7.17 17.29
C TYR A 31 0.17 6.34 16.03
N ASP A 32 -0.05 5.04 16.19
CA ASP A 32 -0.46 4.12 15.11
C ASP A 32 -1.87 4.42 14.61
N ASP A 33 -2.74 5.01 15.44
CA ASP A 33 -4.06 5.46 15.04
C ASP A 33 -4.07 6.78 14.24
N MET A 34 -2.96 7.53 14.16
CA MET A 34 -2.90 8.84 13.50
C MET A 34 -1.94 8.89 12.31
N GLN A 35 -2.04 7.91 11.41
CA GLN A 35 -1.33 7.95 10.13
C GLN A 35 -2.20 8.60 9.05
N TYR A 36 -1.58 9.41 8.19
CA TYR A 36 -2.25 10.13 7.11
C TYR A 36 -1.57 9.86 5.78
N LEU A 37 -2.33 9.93 4.70
CA LEU A 37 -1.75 10.06 3.37
C LEU A 37 -0.86 11.32 3.35
N SER A 38 0.27 11.19 2.66
CA SER A 38 1.11 12.31 2.26
C SER A 38 0.35 13.24 1.32
N ASN A 39 0.90 14.44 1.09
CA ASN A 39 0.28 15.47 0.25
C ASN A 39 0.02 15.06 -1.21
N ASP A 40 0.59 13.94 -1.65
CA ASP A 40 0.41 13.32 -2.97
C ASP A 40 -0.57 12.12 -2.94
N GLY A 41 -1.26 11.88 -1.81
CA GLY A 41 -2.20 10.79 -1.67
C GLY A 41 -1.55 9.44 -1.37
N THR A 42 -0.30 9.43 -0.88
CA THR A 42 0.47 8.18 -0.69
C THR A 42 0.70 7.83 0.78
N PHE A 43 0.76 6.53 1.06
CA PHE A 43 1.12 5.97 2.35
C PHE A 43 2.14 4.85 2.15
N ILE A 44 3.20 4.82 2.96
CA ILE A 44 4.24 3.79 2.90
C ILE A 44 4.11 2.89 4.11
N TRP A 45 3.84 1.62 3.85
CA TRP A 45 3.83 0.57 4.85
C TRP A 45 5.17 -0.16 4.87
N LYS A 46 5.92 0.04 5.96
CA LYS A 46 7.11 -0.75 6.28
C LYS A 46 6.70 -2.03 7.00
N ILE A 47 7.08 -3.17 6.46
CA ILE A 47 6.82 -4.50 7.02
C ILE A 47 8.17 -5.06 7.46
N THR A 48 8.40 -5.12 8.78
CA THR A 48 9.58 -5.76 9.39
C THR A 48 9.29 -7.22 9.74
N ASN A 49 10.30 -7.99 10.13
CA ASN A 49 10.18 -9.40 10.52
C ASN A 49 9.48 -10.23 9.43
N PHE A 50 9.86 -9.97 8.16
CA PHE A 50 9.21 -10.56 7.01
C PHE A 50 9.28 -12.09 7.04
N HIS A 51 10.44 -12.66 7.35
CA HIS A 51 10.63 -14.12 7.33
C HIS A 51 9.76 -14.82 8.37
N GLU A 52 9.65 -14.28 9.59
CA GLU A 52 8.75 -14.78 10.64
C GLU A 52 7.29 -14.76 10.17
N LYS A 53 6.82 -13.62 9.66
CA LYS A 53 5.45 -13.46 9.16
C LYS A 53 5.16 -14.36 7.95
N MET A 54 6.14 -14.57 7.07
CA MET A 54 6.03 -15.49 5.95
C MET A 54 5.89 -16.93 6.44
N MET A 55 6.69 -17.34 7.42
CA MET A 55 6.56 -18.68 8.03
C MET A 55 5.17 -18.84 8.68
N ASP A 56 4.69 -17.85 9.44
CA ASP A 56 3.36 -17.89 10.02
C ASP A 56 2.25 -18.04 8.98
N ALA A 57 2.37 -17.36 7.84
CA ALA A 57 1.44 -17.47 6.72
C ALA A 57 1.52 -18.84 6.02
N GLN A 58 2.71 -19.44 5.93
CA GLN A 58 2.91 -20.78 5.37
C GLN A 58 2.37 -21.89 6.26
N TYR A 59 2.49 -21.74 7.58
CA TYR A 59 1.95 -22.68 8.57
C TYR A 59 0.50 -22.37 8.97
N GLU A 60 -0.14 -21.40 8.30
CA GLU A 60 -1.51 -20.96 8.56
C GLU A 60 -1.77 -20.47 10.01
N ARG A 61 -0.71 -20.11 10.76
CA ARG A 61 -0.84 -19.54 12.11
C ARG A 61 -1.43 -18.13 12.06
N GLN A 62 -1.03 -17.38 11.04
CA GLN A 62 -1.57 -16.06 10.75
C GLN A 62 -1.58 -15.84 9.23
N THR A 63 -2.77 -15.87 8.63
CA THR A 63 -2.93 -15.88 7.18
C THR A 63 -2.82 -14.51 6.52
N TRP A 64 -2.97 -13.42 7.29
CA TRP A 64 -2.76 -12.05 6.81
C TRP A 64 -2.13 -11.15 7.88
N ILE A 65 -1.57 -10.04 7.42
CA ILE A 65 -1.16 -8.91 8.25
C ILE A 65 -1.91 -7.65 7.78
N ASP A 66 -2.23 -6.76 8.71
CA ASP A 66 -2.83 -5.47 8.41
C ASP A 66 -1.80 -4.36 8.57
N SER A 67 -1.88 -3.33 7.71
CA SER A 67 -1.18 -2.08 7.97
C SER A 67 -1.82 -1.38 9.17
N PRO A 68 -1.10 -0.44 9.82
CA PRO A 68 -1.76 0.55 10.65
C PRO A 68 -2.89 1.24 9.88
N PRO A 69 -3.99 1.64 10.54
CA PRO A 69 -4.99 2.48 9.92
C PRO A 69 -4.36 3.80 9.45
N PHE A 70 -4.78 4.28 8.28
CA PHE A 70 -4.41 5.59 7.80
C PHE A 70 -5.62 6.33 7.25
N TYR A 71 -5.54 7.66 7.23
CA TYR A 71 -6.61 8.54 6.81
C TYR A 71 -6.26 9.29 5.54
N SER A 72 -7.24 9.52 4.67
CA SER A 72 -7.03 10.36 3.48
C SER A 72 -6.78 11.84 3.80
N SER A 73 -7.25 12.31 4.96
CA SER A 73 -6.98 13.63 5.54
C SER A 73 -7.48 13.66 6.98
N SER A 74 -7.27 14.76 7.72
CA SER A 74 -7.79 14.96 9.09
C SER A 74 -9.29 14.70 9.24
N ASN A 75 -10.06 14.89 8.16
CA ASN A 75 -11.51 14.74 8.15
C ASN A 75 -11.98 13.72 7.10
N GLY A 76 -11.04 12.93 6.55
CA GLY A 76 -11.25 12.07 5.39
C GLY A 76 -11.62 10.62 5.74
N TYR A 77 -11.51 9.76 4.74
CA TYR A 77 -11.80 8.33 4.84
C TYR A 77 -10.75 7.64 5.73
N LYS A 78 -11.19 6.74 6.63
CA LYS A 78 -10.30 5.81 7.36
C LYS A 78 -10.14 4.53 6.53
N MET A 79 -8.91 4.06 6.37
CA MET A 79 -8.59 2.89 5.55
C MET A 79 -7.38 2.14 6.10
N ARG A 80 -7.14 0.94 5.58
CA ARG A 80 -5.90 0.18 5.79
C ARG A 80 -5.62 -0.73 4.59
N ALA A 81 -4.42 -1.27 4.53
CA ALA A 81 -4.08 -2.37 3.63
C ALA A 81 -4.05 -3.70 4.39
N ARG A 82 -4.36 -4.79 3.70
CA ARG A 82 -4.27 -6.17 4.19
C ARG A 82 -3.45 -7.00 3.23
N LEU A 83 -2.41 -7.64 3.75
CA LEU A 83 -1.47 -8.44 2.97
C LEU A 83 -1.57 -9.92 3.37
N TYR A 84 -1.80 -10.77 2.39
CA TYR A 84 -1.72 -12.23 2.51
C TYR A 84 -0.39 -12.67 1.90
N LEU A 85 0.62 -12.86 2.76
CA LEU A 85 1.97 -13.22 2.34
C LEU A 85 2.04 -14.52 1.56
N ASN A 86 1.16 -15.47 1.87
CA ASN A 86 1.06 -16.78 1.21
C ASN A 86 -0.21 -16.89 0.32
N GLY A 87 -0.78 -15.74 -0.07
CA GLY A 87 -1.93 -15.63 -0.96
C GLY A 87 -3.29 -15.91 -0.31
N ASP A 88 -4.35 -15.48 -1.02
CA ASP A 88 -5.75 -15.67 -0.63
C ASP A 88 -6.58 -16.28 -1.78
N GLY A 89 -7.62 -17.04 -1.43
CA GLY A 89 -8.53 -17.65 -2.39
C GLY A 89 -7.81 -18.50 -3.45
N ASN A 90 -8.05 -18.20 -4.73
CA ASN A 90 -7.44 -18.92 -5.87
C ASN A 90 -5.94 -18.64 -6.03
N ALA A 91 -5.43 -17.54 -5.46
CA ALA A 91 -4.03 -17.14 -5.53
C ALA A 91 -3.17 -17.76 -4.39
N ARG A 92 -3.82 -18.48 -3.47
CA ARG A 92 -3.17 -19.11 -2.32
C ARG A 92 -2.02 -20.03 -2.75
N HIS A 93 -0.89 -19.93 -2.06
CA HIS A 93 0.35 -20.66 -2.33
C HIS A 93 1.03 -20.38 -3.67
N THR A 94 0.50 -19.47 -4.50
CA THR A 94 1.09 -19.14 -5.81
C THR A 94 1.51 -17.67 -5.89
N HIS A 95 0.70 -16.77 -5.33
CA HIS A 95 0.96 -15.34 -5.32
C HIS A 95 0.75 -14.77 -3.91
N MET A 96 1.44 -13.67 -3.63
CA MET A 96 1.11 -12.77 -2.55
C MET A 96 -0.12 -11.95 -2.97
N SER A 97 -1.10 -11.82 -2.08
CA SER A 97 -2.33 -11.06 -2.33
C SER A 97 -2.36 -9.79 -1.49
N LEU A 98 -2.75 -8.66 -2.09
CA LEU A 98 -2.74 -7.36 -1.42
C LEU A 98 -4.07 -6.64 -1.61
N PHE A 99 -4.76 -6.37 -0.50
CA PHE A 99 -6.11 -5.83 -0.47
C PHE A 99 -6.18 -4.48 0.24
N PHE A 100 -7.16 -3.68 -0.18
CA PHE A 100 -7.60 -2.46 0.46
C PHE A 100 -8.79 -2.75 1.37
N VAL A 101 -8.83 -2.08 2.52
CA VAL A 101 -9.94 -2.17 3.46
C VAL A 101 -10.42 -0.77 3.82
N LEU A 102 -11.66 -0.48 3.47
CA LEU A 102 -12.35 0.72 3.91
C LEU A 102 -12.85 0.52 5.35
N MET A 103 -12.52 1.46 6.24
CA MET A 103 -12.86 1.39 7.66
C MET A 103 -13.86 2.47 8.05
N ARG A 104 -14.61 2.23 9.11
CA ARG A 104 -15.50 3.24 9.68
C ARG A 104 -14.69 4.43 10.21
N GLY A 105 -14.94 5.59 9.63
CA GLY A 105 -14.35 6.86 10.03
C GLY A 105 -15.26 7.65 10.97
N ARG A 106 -14.65 8.55 11.76
CA ARG A 106 -15.39 9.48 12.63
C ARG A 106 -16.28 10.45 11.83
N ASN A 107 -15.89 10.73 10.58
CA ASN A 107 -16.49 11.76 9.75
C ASN A 107 -17.28 11.18 8.55
N ASP A 108 -17.58 9.88 8.54
CA ASP A 108 -18.27 9.22 7.41
C ASP A 108 -19.62 9.86 7.04
N ALA A 109 -20.26 10.56 7.97
CA ALA A 109 -21.53 11.25 7.71
C ALA A 109 -21.42 12.40 6.69
N ILE A 110 -20.23 12.99 6.53
CA ILE A 110 -19.99 14.12 5.62
C ILE A 110 -19.18 13.73 4.37
N LEU A 111 -18.81 12.45 4.24
CA LEU A 111 -18.03 11.95 3.11
C LEU A 111 -18.93 11.39 2.01
N LYS A 112 -18.44 11.42 0.78
CA LYS A 112 -19.13 10.83 -0.38
C LYS A 112 -18.95 9.32 -0.39
N PHE A 113 -20.04 8.59 -0.59
CA PHE A 113 -20.03 7.15 -0.80
C PHE A 113 -20.91 6.80 -2.00
N PRO A 114 -20.65 5.68 -2.72
CA PRO A 114 -19.56 4.72 -2.47
C PRO A 114 -18.17 5.30 -2.75
N PHE A 115 -17.13 4.74 -2.10
CA PHE A 115 -15.74 5.10 -2.35
C PHE A 115 -15.38 4.69 -3.79
N ASN A 116 -14.93 5.66 -4.60
CA ASN A 116 -14.72 5.48 -6.04
C ASN A 116 -13.43 6.15 -6.53
N TYR A 117 -12.35 6.02 -5.76
CA TYR A 117 -11.04 6.55 -6.12
C TYR A 117 -10.11 5.38 -6.46
N THR A 118 -9.32 5.51 -7.53
CA THR A 118 -8.36 4.47 -7.93
C THR A 118 -7.39 4.19 -6.79
N VAL A 119 -7.19 2.92 -6.48
CA VAL A 119 -6.22 2.47 -5.47
C VAL A 119 -5.09 1.78 -6.19
N ALA A 120 -3.87 2.27 -5.98
CA ALA A 120 -2.66 1.69 -6.52
C ALA A 120 -1.75 1.17 -5.41
N PHE A 121 -1.15 0.00 -5.67
CA PHE A 121 -0.14 -0.60 -4.83
C PHE A 121 1.18 -0.65 -5.56
N CYS A 122 2.26 -0.41 -4.82
CA CYS A 122 3.62 -0.43 -5.33
C CYS A 122 4.50 -1.19 -4.33
N LEU A 123 4.99 -2.36 -4.74
CA LEU A 123 6.01 -3.12 -3.99
C LEU A 123 7.39 -2.61 -4.40
N TYR A 124 8.12 -2.07 -3.42
CA TYR A 124 9.43 -1.49 -3.66
C TYR A 124 10.49 -2.56 -3.92
N ASP A 125 11.12 -2.46 -5.08
CA ASP A 125 12.46 -2.99 -5.33
C ASP A 125 13.47 -2.10 -4.58
N GLN A 126 14.26 -2.71 -3.69
CA GLN A 126 15.23 -2.04 -2.82
C GLN A 126 16.66 -2.07 -3.41
N THR A 127 16.80 -2.40 -4.69
CA THR A 127 18.08 -2.49 -5.41
C THR A 127 18.05 -1.65 -6.69
N PRO A 128 19.16 -1.04 -7.14
CA PRO A 128 19.20 -0.37 -8.44
C PRO A 128 19.01 -1.39 -9.59
N PRO A 129 18.23 -1.06 -10.64
CA PRO A 129 17.66 0.24 -10.99
C PRO A 129 16.24 0.51 -10.44
N GLN A 130 15.80 -0.18 -9.38
CA GLN A 130 14.49 -0.02 -8.72
C GLN A 130 13.31 -0.33 -9.64
N ARG A 131 13.13 -1.62 -9.96
CA ARG A 131 12.01 -2.12 -10.77
C ARG A 131 10.82 -2.47 -9.87
N HIS A 132 10.15 -1.44 -9.37
CA HIS A 132 8.97 -1.62 -8.52
C HIS A 132 7.86 -2.40 -9.23
N ILE A 133 7.13 -3.23 -8.49
CA ILE A 133 5.93 -3.91 -8.99
C ILE A 133 4.74 -3.03 -8.65
N ILE A 134 4.04 -2.55 -9.68
CA ILE A 134 2.92 -1.64 -9.54
C ILE A 134 1.69 -2.29 -10.15
N ASP A 135 0.60 -2.31 -9.39
CA ASP A 135 -0.71 -2.70 -9.89
C ASP A 135 -1.79 -1.88 -9.17
N PHE A 136 -2.93 -1.69 -9.82
CA PHE A 136 -3.99 -0.83 -9.32
C PHE A 136 -5.36 -1.33 -9.76
N PHE A 137 -6.38 -0.93 -9.01
CA PHE A 137 -7.75 -1.27 -9.34
C PHE A 137 -8.67 -0.07 -9.15
N GLN A 138 -9.76 -0.06 -9.93
CA GLN A 138 -10.88 0.84 -9.72
C GLN A 138 -11.90 0.15 -8.80
N PRO A 139 -12.28 0.74 -7.66
CA PRO A 139 -13.35 0.21 -6.81
C PRO A 139 -14.67 -0.05 -7.58
N ASP A 140 -15.25 -1.25 -7.47
CA ASP A 140 -16.62 -1.51 -7.96
C ASP A 140 -17.63 -0.90 -6.99
N THR A 141 -18.27 0.19 -7.42
CA THR A 141 -19.26 0.94 -6.62
C THR A 141 -20.52 0.16 -6.26
N ARG A 142 -20.73 -1.03 -6.83
CA ARG A 142 -21.81 -1.96 -6.45
C ARG A 142 -21.39 -2.93 -5.36
N SER A 143 -20.09 -3.13 -5.14
CA SER A 143 -19.57 -4.01 -4.09
C SER A 143 -19.83 -3.41 -2.71
N SER A 144 -20.13 -4.28 -1.74
CA SER A 144 -20.25 -3.90 -0.33
C SER A 144 -18.93 -3.41 0.27
N SER A 145 -17.78 -3.80 -0.31
CA SER A 145 -16.44 -3.37 0.11
C SER A 145 -16.24 -1.87 0.10
N PHE A 146 -16.93 -1.15 -0.79
CA PHE A 146 -16.74 0.29 -1.00
C PHE A 146 -17.95 1.13 -0.62
N GLN A 147 -18.99 0.52 -0.06
CA GLN A 147 -20.11 1.26 0.53
C GLN A 147 -19.68 1.96 1.82
N ARG A 148 -20.51 2.90 2.29
CA ARG A 148 -20.32 3.49 3.61
C ARG A 148 -20.22 2.40 4.70
N PRO A 149 -19.13 2.33 5.47
CA PRO A 149 -18.96 1.32 6.49
C PRO A 149 -20.08 1.35 7.54
N ARG A 150 -20.63 0.16 7.84
CA ARG A 150 -21.63 -0.06 8.90
C ARG A 150 -21.04 -0.77 10.11
N SER A 151 -19.97 -1.53 9.90
CA SER A 151 -19.09 -2.16 10.89
C SER A 151 -17.75 -1.43 10.92
N GLU A 152 -16.86 -1.81 11.85
CA GLU A 152 -15.50 -1.23 11.95
C GLU A 152 -14.72 -1.31 10.63
N MET A 153 -14.91 -2.40 9.88
CA MET A 153 -14.29 -2.61 8.58
C MET A 153 -15.30 -3.17 7.58
N ASN A 154 -15.17 -2.77 6.32
CA ASN A 154 -15.79 -3.45 5.20
C ASN A 154 -15.00 -4.71 4.82
N ILE A 155 -15.57 -5.51 3.91
CA ILE A 155 -14.88 -6.67 3.33
C ILE A 155 -13.70 -6.18 2.49
N ALA A 156 -12.52 -6.74 2.74
CA ALA A 156 -11.31 -6.44 1.98
C ALA A 156 -11.49 -6.72 0.49
N ASN A 157 -10.92 -5.87 -0.37
CA ASN A 157 -10.94 -6.05 -1.82
C ASN A 157 -9.66 -5.49 -2.44
N GLY A 158 -9.10 -6.17 -3.45
CA GLY A 158 -7.89 -5.72 -4.12
C GLY A 158 -7.41 -6.76 -5.12
N ILE A 159 -6.12 -7.08 -5.08
CA ILE A 159 -5.44 -7.80 -6.15
C ILE A 159 -4.96 -9.17 -5.61
N PRO A 160 -5.66 -10.28 -5.94
CA PRO A 160 -5.30 -11.61 -5.45
C PRO A 160 -3.93 -12.08 -5.96
N GLU A 161 -3.65 -11.86 -7.23
CA GLU A 161 -2.39 -12.28 -7.88
C GLU A 161 -1.39 -11.12 -7.98
N PHE A 162 -1.14 -10.42 -6.88
CA PHE A 162 -0.34 -9.19 -6.90
C PHE A 162 1.15 -9.44 -7.18
N PHE A 163 1.76 -10.46 -6.55
CA PHE A 163 3.17 -10.78 -6.79
C PHE A 163 3.45 -12.29 -6.70
N PRO A 164 4.11 -12.92 -7.70
CA PRO A 164 4.38 -14.36 -7.66
C PRO A 164 5.29 -14.78 -6.50
N LEU A 165 4.88 -15.77 -5.71
CA LEU A 165 5.68 -16.26 -4.58
C LEU A 165 7.01 -16.86 -5.02
N MET A 166 7.05 -17.47 -6.22
CA MET A 166 8.29 -18.00 -6.79
C MET A 166 9.37 -16.92 -6.93
N MET A 167 8.99 -15.67 -7.25
CA MET A 167 9.94 -14.55 -7.33
C MET A 167 10.38 -14.09 -5.94
N MET A 168 9.49 -14.17 -4.94
CA MET A 168 9.80 -13.82 -3.55
C MET A 168 10.77 -14.81 -2.91
N GLN A 169 10.66 -16.10 -3.25
CA GLN A 169 11.46 -17.19 -2.71
C GLN A 169 12.86 -17.30 -3.34
N GLN A 170 13.14 -16.54 -4.40
CA GLN A 170 14.46 -16.52 -5.02
C GLN A 170 15.49 -15.94 -4.06
N GLU A 171 16.67 -16.56 -4.03
CA GLU A 171 17.81 -16.05 -3.30
C GLU A 171 18.18 -14.66 -3.86
N GLY A 172 18.37 -13.69 -2.96
CA GLY A 172 18.67 -12.32 -3.35
C GLY A 172 17.50 -11.56 -3.98
N ASN A 173 16.24 -11.98 -3.74
CA ASN A 173 15.08 -11.21 -4.19
C ASN A 173 15.22 -9.74 -3.75
N PRO A 174 14.96 -8.78 -4.65
CA PRO A 174 15.26 -7.38 -4.37
C PRO A 174 14.17 -6.67 -3.54
N TYR A 175 13.04 -7.33 -3.30
CA TYR A 175 11.86 -6.75 -2.66
C TYR A 175 11.90 -6.89 -1.13
N VAL A 176 12.75 -7.78 -0.60
CA VAL A 176 13.00 -7.95 0.83
C VAL A 176 14.50 -7.79 1.11
N ARG A 177 14.84 -6.80 1.94
CA ARG A 177 16.21 -6.53 2.39
C ARG A 177 16.19 -6.24 3.88
N ASP A 178 17.20 -6.71 4.60
CA ASP A 178 17.29 -6.56 6.06
C ASP A 178 15.99 -6.97 6.78
N ASP A 179 15.43 -8.12 6.35
CA ASP A 179 14.17 -8.68 6.83
C ASP A 179 12.97 -7.70 6.76
N THR A 180 13.03 -6.77 5.79
CA THR A 180 12.08 -5.69 5.63
C THR A 180 11.57 -5.60 4.19
N MET A 181 10.26 -5.38 4.06
CA MET A 181 9.55 -5.09 2.82
C MET A 181 8.88 -3.71 2.91
N PHE A 182 8.76 -3.01 1.78
CA PHE A 182 8.02 -1.75 1.69
C PHE A 182 6.92 -1.83 0.63
N ILE A 183 5.70 -1.47 1.03
CA ILE A 183 4.54 -1.34 0.13
C ILE A 183 4.05 0.09 0.19
N LYS A 184 4.03 0.78 -0.95
CA LYS A 184 3.35 2.07 -1.10
C LYS A 184 1.92 1.83 -1.56
N ILE A 185 0.99 2.46 -0.85
CA ILE A 185 -0.42 2.56 -1.24
C ILE A 185 -0.65 4.00 -1.69
N MET A 186 -1.27 4.18 -2.84
CA MET A 186 -1.67 5.50 -3.33
C MET A 186 -3.16 5.52 -3.64
N ILE A 187 -3.83 6.55 -3.14
CA ILE A 187 -5.21 6.85 -3.50
C ILE A 187 -5.22 8.02 -4.47
N ASP A 188 -5.69 7.77 -5.67
CA ASP A 188 -5.77 8.79 -6.70
C ASP A 188 -7.10 9.55 -6.60
N PHE A 189 -7.04 10.72 -5.96
CA PHE A 189 -8.16 11.65 -5.89
C PHE A 189 -8.29 12.53 -7.14
N GLY A 190 -7.32 12.48 -8.05
CA GLY A 190 -7.22 13.34 -9.23
C GLY A 190 -7.67 12.71 -10.54
N ASP A 191 -7.98 11.40 -10.54
CA ASP A 191 -8.32 10.62 -11.75
C ASP A 191 -7.22 10.74 -12.82
N MET A 192 -5.98 10.47 -12.40
CA MET A 192 -4.81 10.49 -13.25
C MET A 192 -4.90 9.40 -14.31
N PRO A 193 -4.49 9.69 -15.57
CA PRO A 193 -4.31 8.66 -16.57
C PRO A 193 -3.39 7.54 -16.07
N LYS A 194 -3.69 6.28 -16.44
CA LYS A 194 -2.92 5.10 -16.01
C LYS A 194 -1.41 5.23 -16.26
N THR A 195 -1.01 5.86 -17.36
CA THR A 195 0.40 6.10 -17.69
C THR A 195 1.06 7.10 -16.73
N SER A 196 0.37 8.20 -16.40
CA SER A 196 0.82 9.18 -15.39
C SER A 196 0.90 8.55 -14.00
N LEU A 197 -0.07 7.71 -13.65
CA LEU A 197 -0.12 6.96 -12.39
C LEU A 197 1.12 6.06 -12.23
N LEU A 198 1.44 5.26 -13.25
CA LEU A 198 2.63 4.41 -13.26
C LEU A 198 3.93 5.23 -13.20
N TYR A 199 3.99 6.35 -13.92
CA TYR A 199 5.14 7.26 -13.85
C TYR A 199 5.31 7.84 -12.43
N ALA A 200 4.24 8.37 -11.83
CA ALA A 200 4.27 8.93 -10.48
C ALA A 200 4.72 7.92 -9.42
N LEU A 201 4.33 6.66 -9.57
CA LEU A 201 4.71 5.58 -8.64
C LEU A 201 6.12 5.05 -8.85
N SER A 202 6.76 5.34 -9.99
CA SER A 202 8.15 4.97 -10.29
C SER A 202 9.16 6.11 -10.06
N LEU A 203 8.68 7.33 -9.77
CA LEU A 203 9.56 8.45 -9.41
C LEU A 203 10.34 8.15 -8.13
N ASN A 204 11.58 8.64 -8.09
CA ASN A 204 12.42 8.57 -6.90
C ASN A 204 11.71 9.27 -5.72
N HIS A 205 11.35 8.48 -4.71
CA HIS A 205 10.60 8.96 -3.55
C HIS A 205 11.40 9.96 -2.69
N GLY A 206 12.73 9.98 -2.81
CA GLY A 206 13.58 10.97 -2.15
C GLY A 206 13.49 12.39 -2.72
N LEU A 207 12.81 12.57 -3.86
CA LEU A 207 12.60 13.91 -4.43
C LEU A 207 11.54 14.69 -3.63
N PRO A 208 11.71 16.00 -3.43
CA PRO A 208 10.67 16.83 -2.84
C PRO A 208 9.33 16.73 -3.59
N THR A 209 8.20 16.73 -2.88
CA THR A 209 6.87 16.54 -3.48
C THR A 209 6.54 17.57 -4.58
N ASN A 210 6.99 18.82 -4.43
CA ASN A 210 6.81 19.85 -5.45
C ASN A 210 7.58 19.51 -6.74
N VAL A 211 8.77 18.91 -6.64
CA VAL A 211 9.56 18.47 -7.79
C VAL A 211 8.88 17.30 -8.49
N GLN A 212 8.43 16.29 -7.73
CA GLN A 212 7.67 15.15 -8.29
C GLN A 212 6.44 15.64 -9.07
N ARG A 213 5.67 16.58 -8.52
CA ARG A 213 4.50 17.17 -9.20
C ARG A 213 4.84 17.90 -10.49
N VAL A 214 5.97 18.61 -10.55
CA VAL A 214 6.41 19.28 -11.78
C VAL A 214 6.73 18.24 -12.84
N MET A 215 7.50 17.21 -12.48
CA MET A 215 7.87 16.13 -13.42
C MET A 215 6.65 15.39 -13.97
N ILE A 216 5.65 15.08 -13.13
CA ILE A 216 4.40 14.46 -13.57
C ILE A 216 3.67 15.35 -14.57
N LYS A 217 3.49 16.64 -14.26
CA LYS A 217 2.81 17.59 -15.16
C LYS A 217 3.53 17.78 -16.49
N GLU A 218 4.86 17.79 -16.47
CA GLU A 218 5.65 17.88 -17.69
C GLU A 218 5.53 16.61 -18.55
N ALA A 219 5.56 15.43 -17.93
CA ALA A 219 5.33 14.16 -18.61
C ALA A 219 3.93 14.10 -19.23
N GLU A 220 2.90 14.56 -18.52
CA GLU A 220 1.53 14.66 -19.03
C GLU A 220 1.42 15.59 -20.24
N ARG A 221 2.06 16.77 -20.17
CA ARG A 221 2.10 17.71 -21.29
C ARG A 221 2.83 17.13 -22.49
N ALA A 222 3.96 16.45 -22.28
CA ALA A 222 4.71 15.82 -23.35
C ALA A 222 3.90 14.70 -24.02
N ALA A 223 3.18 13.89 -23.25
CA ALA A 223 2.31 12.84 -23.76
C ALA A 223 1.14 13.39 -24.61
N LEU A 224 0.57 14.54 -24.23
CA LEU A 224 -0.47 15.23 -25.00
C LEU A 224 0.08 15.91 -26.27
N GLN A 225 1.40 16.17 -26.33
CA GLN A 225 2.06 16.84 -27.44
C GLN A 225 2.64 15.89 -28.49
N GLN A 226 2.65 14.57 -28.27
CA GLN A 226 3.00 13.60 -29.31
C GLN A 226 1.79 13.38 -30.25
N PRO A 227 1.82 13.87 -31.51
CA PRO A 227 0.80 13.51 -32.48
C PRO A 227 1.00 12.04 -32.86
N TYR A 228 -0.09 11.33 -33.12
CA TYR A 228 -0.10 10.04 -33.81
C TYR A 228 0.75 10.11 -35.08
N GLU A 229 1.96 9.54 -35.07
CA GLU A 229 2.63 9.13 -36.31
C GLU A 229 1.83 7.97 -36.90
N THR A 230 0.83 8.35 -37.69
CA THR A 230 -0.01 7.44 -38.47
C THR A 230 0.75 7.08 -39.74
N ASN A 231 1.10 5.79 -39.86
CA ASN A 231 1.26 5.02 -41.10
C ASN A 231 2.10 5.63 -42.25
N ILE A 232 3.39 5.28 -42.29
CA ILE A 232 4.17 5.20 -43.54
C ILE A 232 4.44 3.73 -43.88
N TYR A 233 3.38 2.92 -44.03
CA TYR A 233 3.46 1.59 -44.66
C TYR A 233 2.17 1.24 -45.42
N GLU A 234 1.53 2.19 -46.07
CA GLU A 234 0.54 1.92 -47.12
C GLU A 234 0.82 2.83 -48.30
N ASN A 235 1.80 2.45 -49.12
CA ASN A 235 1.86 2.78 -50.56
C ASN A 235 3.00 1.97 -51.21
N LYS A 236 2.79 0.64 -51.29
CA LYS A 236 3.42 -0.23 -52.28
C LYS A 236 2.43 -1.32 -52.70
N VAL A 237 1.24 -0.90 -53.14
CA VAL A 237 0.39 -1.71 -54.02
C VAL A 237 -0.12 -0.76 -55.10
N GLY A 238 0.68 -0.61 -56.15
CA GLY A 238 0.41 0.35 -57.20
C GLY A 238 1.54 0.44 -58.21
N CYS A 239 1.98 -0.71 -58.71
CA CYS A 239 2.71 -0.83 -59.99
C CYS A 239 2.89 -2.31 -60.28
N GLU A 240 2.02 -2.86 -61.14
CA GLU A 240 2.34 -3.73 -62.29
C GLU A 240 1.10 -4.56 -62.66
N GLU A 241 0.25 -3.96 -63.49
CA GLU A 241 -0.50 -4.72 -64.48
C GLU A 241 -0.56 -3.86 -65.75
N SER A 242 0.31 -4.17 -66.72
CA SER A 242 0.13 -4.04 -68.18
C SER A 242 1.48 -3.99 -68.90
N ALA A 243 1.92 -5.12 -69.44
CA ALA A 243 2.55 -5.20 -70.77
C ALA A 243 2.73 -6.67 -71.19
N MET A 244 1.92 -7.08 -72.17
CA MET A 244 2.05 -8.20 -73.13
C MET A 244 2.29 -9.63 -72.63
#